data_AF-A0A955F6C1-F1
#
_entry.id   AF-A0A955F6C1-F1
#
_cell.length_a   1.000
_cell.length_b   1.000
_cell.length_c   1.000
_cell.angle_alpha   90.00
_cell.angle_beta   90.00
_cell.angle_gamma   90.00
#
_symmetry.space_group_name_H-M   'P 1'
#
loop_
_entity.id
_entity.type
_entity.pdbx_description
1 polymer ?
#
loop_
_entity_poly.entity_id
_entity_poly.type
_entity_poly.pdbx_seq_one_letter_code
_entity_poly.pdbx_strand_id
1 'polypeptide(L)'
;MARSWLPADALARYIATGESRSYESLAADLGVSKAAVAARAKAEDWQSVVESIERDASEKVMAQAAKLAQEARSRQLKRIADLQGVAEEVLNPERVRGLLATVLKAAIQKEDMTAARILLDRIYGKARSQPLTADGLDLPSELETTKDVRRAAAALLKAVIEGAIAPEDAMRTATVVEAARKSIEVDELEQRIAQVELELQRDRKR
;
A
#
# COMPACT_ATOMS: atom_id res chain seq x y z
N MET A 1 -13.58 12.86 70.98
CA MET A 1 -13.62 14.25 70.45
C MET A 1 -12.56 14.36 69.37
N ALA A 2 -12.97 14.51 68.11
CA ALA A 2 -12.02 14.67 66.99
C ALA A 2 -11.37 16.07 67.08
N ARG A 3 -10.05 16.13 66.95
CA ARG A 3 -9.29 17.40 66.93
C ARG A 3 -9.61 18.13 65.62
N SER A 4 -9.96 19.40 65.70
CA SER A 4 -10.24 20.27 64.53
C SER A 4 -8.98 20.87 63.90
N TRP A 5 -7.81 20.57 64.46
CA TRP A 5 -6.53 21.11 64.02
C TRP A 5 -5.82 20.14 63.06
N LEU A 6 -5.38 20.66 61.92
CA LEU A 6 -4.59 19.95 60.93
C LEU A 6 -3.11 20.36 61.03
N PRO A 7 -2.17 19.40 60.94
CA PRO A 7 -0.74 19.69 60.82
C PRO A 7 -0.41 20.52 59.58
N ALA A 8 0.63 21.35 59.64
CA ALA A 8 1.08 22.18 58.51
C ALA A 8 1.61 21.34 57.32
N ASP A 9 2.06 20.11 57.57
CA ASP A 9 2.53 19.15 56.56
C ASP A 9 1.40 18.31 55.95
N ALA A 10 0.13 18.57 56.27
CA ALA A 10 -1.00 17.76 55.79
C ALA A 10 -1.11 17.71 54.26
N LEU A 11 -0.81 18.82 53.56
CA LEU A 11 -0.74 18.85 52.09
C LEU A 11 0.40 17.97 51.55
N ALA A 12 1.58 18.02 52.17
CA ALA A 12 2.70 17.19 51.75
C ALA A 12 2.39 15.70 51.92
N ARG A 13 1.73 15.32 53.01
CA ARG A 13 1.25 13.94 53.23
C ARG A 13 0.17 13.53 52.22
N TYR A 14 -0.75 14.44 51.89
CA TYR A 14 -1.78 14.19 50.87
C TYR A 14 -1.18 13.93 49.48
N ILE A 15 -0.16 14.71 49.10
CA ILE A 15 0.58 14.53 47.84
C ILE A 15 1.36 13.21 47.86
N ALA A 16 1.97 12.86 49.00
CA ALA A 16 2.75 11.62 49.14
C ALA A 16 1.92 10.33 48.94
N THR A 17 0.59 10.39 49.10
CA THR A 17 -0.33 9.27 48.85
C THR A 17 -0.45 8.88 47.36
N GLY A 18 0.05 9.70 46.44
CA GLY A 18 0.24 9.31 45.03
C GLY A 18 -1.06 9.15 44.24
N GLU A 19 -1.36 7.96 43.74
CA GLU A 19 -2.61 7.68 42.99
C GLU A 19 -3.81 7.38 43.91
N SER A 20 -3.57 7.00 45.16
CA SER A 20 -4.61 6.64 46.13
C SER A 20 -5.09 7.83 46.98
N ARG A 21 -4.87 9.06 46.52
CA ARG A 21 -5.19 10.28 47.28
C ARG A 21 -6.67 10.36 47.54
N SER A 22 -7.04 10.47 48.80
CA SER A 22 -8.40 10.82 49.19
C SER A 22 -8.36 11.61 50.49
N TYR A 23 -9.24 12.60 50.63
CA TYR A 23 -9.38 13.31 51.90
C TYR A 23 -9.80 12.38 53.04
N GLU A 24 -10.38 11.23 52.71
CA GLU A 24 -10.81 10.20 53.66
C GLU A 24 -9.63 9.39 54.20
N SER A 25 -8.70 8.97 53.33
CA SER A 25 -7.47 8.29 53.76
C SER A 25 -6.58 9.20 54.60
N LEU A 26 -6.43 10.47 54.19
CA LEU A 26 -5.65 11.45 54.97
C LEU A 26 -6.30 11.76 56.33
N ALA A 27 -7.63 11.85 56.38
CA ALA A 27 -8.36 12.05 57.63
C ALA A 27 -8.16 10.88 58.60
N ALA A 28 -8.19 9.64 58.09
CA ALA A 28 -7.94 8.44 58.88
C ALA A 28 -6.49 8.39 59.41
N ASP A 29 -5.50 8.72 58.58
CA ASP A 29 -4.07 8.76 58.97
C ASP A 29 -3.79 9.80 60.07
N LEU A 30 -4.43 10.97 59.97
CA LEU A 30 -4.24 12.08 60.92
C LEU A 30 -5.16 12.01 62.15
N GLY A 31 -6.11 11.09 62.19
CA GLY A 31 -7.11 10.99 63.27
C GLY A 31 -8.06 12.19 63.36
N VAL A 32 -8.32 12.86 62.24
CA VAL A 32 -9.21 14.04 62.13
C VAL A 32 -10.44 13.72 61.29
N SER A 33 -11.42 14.63 61.25
CA SER A 33 -12.59 14.45 60.40
C SER A 33 -12.30 14.83 58.94
N LYS A 34 -12.90 14.10 57.99
CA LYS A 34 -12.86 14.43 56.54
C LYS A 34 -13.31 15.86 56.25
N ALA A 35 -14.28 16.36 57.01
CA ALA A 35 -14.77 17.73 56.87
C ALA A 35 -13.71 18.79 57.22
N ALA A 36 -12.87 18.54 58.24
CA ALA A 36 -11.76 19.43 58.59
C ALA A 36 -10.71 19.46 57.47
N VAL A 37 -10.35 18.29 56.93
CA VAL A 37 -9.42 18.16 55.78
C VAL A 37 -9.96 18.92 54.57
N ALA A 38 -11.23 18.69 54.20
CA ALA A 38 -11.84 19.34 53.05
C ALA A 38 -11.95 20.87 53.19
N ALA A 39 -12.25 21.36 54.40
CA ALA A 39 -12.29 22.79 54.68
C ALA A 39 -10.90 23.44 54.53
N ARG A 40 -9.84 22.79 55.01
CA ARG A 40 -8.47 23.27 54.84
C ARG A 40 -8.00 23.19 53.40
N ALA A 41 -8.27 22.07 52.72
CA ALA A 41 -7.93 21.87 51.31
C ALA A 41 -8.58 22.93 50.41
N LYS A 42 -9.82 23.34 50.72
CA LYS A 42 -10.50 24.45 50.03
C LYS A 42 -9.90 25.81 50.35
N ALA A 43 -9.55 26.06 51.61
CA ALA A 43 -8.97 27.35 52.03
C ALA A 43 -7.57 27.59 51.45
N GLU A 44 -6.79 26.52 51.27
CA GLU A 44 -5.43 26.57 50.73
C GLU A 44 -5.33 26.12 49.27
N ASP A 45 -6.46 25.87 48.62
CA ASP A 45 -6.56 25.43 47.23
C ASP A 45 -5.59 24.29 46.86
N TRP A 46 -5.65 23.21 47.63
CA TRP A 46 -4.76 22.05 47.44
C TRP A 46 -4.87 21.44 46.04
N GLN A 47 -6.04 21.57 45.41
CA GLN A 47 -6.28 21.07 44.07
C GLN A 47 -5.37 21.75 43.05
N SER A 48 -5.28 23.08 43.08
CA SER A 48 -4.40 23.86 42.18
C SER A 48 -2.92 23.52 42.40
N VAL A 49 -2.51 23.34 43.67
CA VAL A 49 -1.13 22.93 44.00
C VAL A 49 -0.81 21.55 43.42
N VAL A 50 -1.71 20.58 43.60
CA VAL A 50 -1.54 19.23 43.04
C VAL A 50 -1.47 19.27 41.52
N GLU A 51 -2.38 20.00 40.86
CA GLU A 51 -2.40 20.13 39.41
C GLU A 51 -1.11 20.76 38.87
N SER A 52 -0.54 21.76 39.56
CA SER A 52 0.74 22.35 39.16
C SER A 52 1.90 21.34 39.26
N ILE A 53 1.96 20.56 40.34
CA ILE A 53 2.99 19.55 40.54
C ILE A 53 2.89 18.44 39.49
N GLU A 54 1.67 17.99 39.19
CA GLU A 54 1.43 16.98 38.16
C GLU A 54 1.78 17.47 36.76
N ARG A 55 1.47 18.74 36.46
CA ARG A 55 1.85 19.39 35.20
C ARG A 55 3.37 19.45 35.07
N ASP A 56 4.07 19.95 36.08
CA ASP A 56 5.54 20.05 36.08
C ASP A 56 6.20 18.68 35.96
N ALA A 57 5.66 17.66 36.63
CA ALA A 57 6.15 16.29 36.54
C ALA A 57 5.91 15.72 35.13
N SER A 58 4.71 15.91 34.57
CA SER A 58 4.36 15.45 33.22
C SER A 58 5.22 16.12 32.16
N GLU A 59 5.45 17.43 32.26
CA GLU A 59 6.32 18.18 31.34
C GLU A 59 7.76 17.65 31.38
N LYS A 60 8.31 17.36 32.57
CA LYS A 60 9.66 16.78 32.69
C LYS A 60 9.73 15.39 32.07
N VAL A 61 8.73 14.53 32.31
CA VAL A 61 8.66 13.19 31.72
C VAL A 61 8.54 13.28 30.19
N MET A 62 7.68 14.14 29.68
CA MET A 62 7.52 14.36 28.23
C MET A 62 8.80 14.91 27.59
N ALA A 63 9.48 15.87 28.23
CA ALA A 63 10.74 16.41 27.76
C ALA A 63 11.84 15.34 27.70
N GLN A 64 11.92 14.47 28.71
CA GLN A 64 12.88 13.37 28.74
C GLN A 64 12.55 12.30 27.68
N ALA A 65 11.27 11.98 27.49
CA ALA A 65 10.82 11.08 26.42
C ALA A 65 11.14 11.63 25.04
N ALA A 66 10.92 12.93 24.80
CA ALA A 66 11.25 13.60 23.55
C ALA A 66 12.77 13.57 23.27
N LYS A 67 13.60 13.80 24.29
CA LYS A 67 15.06 13.71 24.16
C LYS A 67 15.52 12.30 23.77
N LEU A 68 15.00 11.27 24.44
CA LEU A 68 15.32 9.88 24.12
C LEU A 68 14.86 9.50 22.71
N ALA A 69 13.68 9.95 22.28
CA ALA A 69 13.18 9.73 20.93
C ALA A 69 14.08 10.41 19.88
N GLN A 70 14.56 11.63 20.15
CA GLN A 70 15.49 12.33 19.26
C GLN A 70 16.84 11.62 19.15
N GLU A 71 17.38 11.11 20.26
CA GLU A 71 18.61 10.31 20.29
C GLU A 71 18.44 8.95 19.59
N ALA A 72 17.28 8.32 19.69
CA ALA A 72 16.97 7.10 18.93
C ALA A 72 16.92 7.39 17.43
N ARG A 73 16.24 8.48 17.04
CA ARG A 73 16.12 8.90 15.64
C ARG A 73 17.48 9.24 15.03
N SER A 74 18.33 9.97 15.74
CA SER A 74 19.67 10.31 15.24
C SER A 74 20.55 9.08 15.03
N ARG A 75 20.49 8.10 15.94
CA ARG A 75 21.18 6.81 15.79
C ARG A 75 20.67 6.02 14.58
N GLN A 76 19.36 5.99 14.38
CA GLN A 76 18.76 5.30 13.24
C GLN A 76 19.17 5.95 11.92
N LEU A 77 19.12 7.28 11.83
CA LEU A 77 19.54 8.01 10.63
C LEU A 77 21.03 7.78 10.31
N LYS A 78 21.90 7.80 11.33
CA LYS A 78 23.32 7.49 11.15
C LYS A 78 23.53 6.08 10.58
N ARG A 79 22.85 5.08 11.13
CA ARG A 79 22.93 3.69 10.62
C ARG A 79 22.46 3.57 9.16
N ILE A 80 21.40 4.28 8.79
CA ILE A 80 20.92 4.29 7.39
C ILE A 80 21.98 4.90 6.48
N ALA A 81 22.57 6.04 6.87
CA ALA A 81 23.64 6.68 6.11
C ALA A 81 24.86 5.77 5.98
N ASP A 82 25.27 5.10 7.07
CA ASP A 82 26.39 4.15 7.06
C ASP A 82 26.11 2.97 6.11
N LEU A 83 24.90 2.39 6.15
CA LEU A 83 24.48 1.32 5.24
C LEU A 83 24.43 1.77 3.78
N GLN A 84 23.98 2.99 3.52
CA GLN A 84 23.99 3.57 2.18
C GLN A 84 25.42 3.76 1.66
N GLY A 85 26.34 4.25 2.50
CA GLY A 85 27.76 4.38 2.14
C GLY A 85 28.40 3.04 1.81
N VAL A 86 28.15 2.00 2.63
CA VAL A 86 28.62 0.63 2.33
C VAL A 86 28.00 0.11 1.04
N ALA A 87 26.70 0.36 0.82
CA ALA A 87 26.03 -0.04 -0.41
C ALA A 87 26.64 0.65 -1.64
N GLU A 88 26.97 1.94 -1.57
CA GLU A 88 27.65 2.66 -2.65
C GLU A 88 29.07 2.13 -2.91
N GLU A 89 29.80 1.76 -1.86
CA GLU A 89 31.14 1.17 -2.00
C GLU A 89 31.09 -0.21 -2.69
N VAL A 90 30.10 -1.03 -2.33
CA VAL A 90 29.93 -2.41 -2.83
C VAL A 90 29.24 -2.44 -4.21
N LEU A 91 28.20 -1.63 -4.41
CA LEU A 91 27.36 -1.57 -5.61
C LEU A 91 27.65 -0.32 -6.46
N ASN A 92 28.93 0.06 -6.57
CA ASN A 92 29.34 1.08 -7.55
C ASN A 92 28.97 0.61 -8.98
N PRO A 93 28.45 1.50 -9.84
CA PRO A 93 28.15 1.21 -11.26
C PRO A 93 29.23 0.41 -12.00
N GLU A 94 30.51 0.67 -11.75
CA GLU A 94 31.61 -0.08 -12.38
C GLU A 94 31.68 -1.54 -11.91
N ARG A 95 31.52 -1.78 -10.61
CA ARG A 95 31.50 -3.15 -10.06
C ARG A 95 30.29 -3.91 -10.55
N VAL A 96 29.12 -3.26 -10.62
CA VAL A 96 27.89 -3.85 -11.14
C VAL A 96 28.06 -4.22 -12.62
N ARG A 97 28.65 -3.33 -13.44
CA ARG A 97 29.00 -3.64 -14.84
C ARG A 97 29.93 -4.85 -14.95
N GLY A 98 31.01 -4.88 -14.16
CA GLY A 98 31.96 -5.98 -14.14
C GLY A 98 31.32 -7.31 -13.73
N LEU A 99 30.45 -7.29 -12.71
CA LEU A 99 29.69 -8.46 -12.28
C LEU A 99 28.77 -8.96 -13.38
N LEU A 100 27.97 -8.09 -13.98
CA LEU A 100 27.05 -8.45 -15.08
C LEU A 100 27.81 -9.04 -16.28
N ALA A 101 28.93 -8.44 -16.68
CA ALA A 101 29.76 -8.98 -17.77
C ALA A 101 30.31 -10.37 -17.44
N THR A 102 30.73 -10.59 -16.19
CA THR A 102 31.26 -11.89 -15.74
C THR A 102 30.17 -12.97 -15.72
N VAL A 103 28.98 -12.64 -15.20
CA VAL A 103 27.85 -13.59 -15.17
C VAL A 103 27.34 -13.88 -16.58
N LEU A 104 27.25 -12.87 -17.45
CA LEU A 104 26.87 -13.06 -18.86
C LEU A 104 27.86 -13.97 -19.58
N LYS A 105 29.17 -13.74 -19.39
CA LYS A 105 30.21 -14.62 -19.94
C LYS A 105 30.06 -16.06 -19.45
N ALA A 106 29.82 -16.26 -18.16
CA ALA A 106 29.60 -17.59 -17.59
C ALA A 106 28.33 -18.27 -18.14
N ALA A 107 27.25 -17.52 -18.34
CA ALA A 107 26.01 -18.03 -18.93
C ALA A 107 26.25 -18.48 -20.38
N ILE A 108 26.96 -17.69 -21.18
CA ILE A 108 27.33 -18.04 -22.56
C ILE A 108 28.22 -19.29 -22.57
N GLN A 109 29.22 -19.36 -21.70
CA GLN A 109 30.14 -20.50 -21.63
C GLN A 109 29.46 -21.82 -21.23
N LYS A 110 28.37 -21.74 -20.47
CA LYS A 110 27.58 -22.91 -20.05
C LYS A 110 26.38 -23.18 -20.97
N GLU A 111 26.24 -22.43 -22.07
CA GLU A 111 25.10 -22.49 -22.98
C GLU A 111 23.74 -22.28 -22.30
N ASP A 112 23.72 -21.58 -21.17
CA ASP A 112 22.48 -21.23 -20.45
C ASP A 112 21.86 -19.98 -21.07
N MET A 113 21.18 -20.19 -22.21
CA MET A 113 20.51 -19.13 -22.96
C MET A 113 19.35 -18.47 -22.19
N THR A 114 18.79 -19.16 -21.19
CA THR A 114 17.76 -18.60 -20.30
C THR A 114 18.38 -17.56 -19.37
N ALA A 115 19.48 -17.89 -18.70
CA ALA A 115 20.21 -16.96 -17.86
C ALA A 115 20.74 -15.75 -18.66
N ALA A 116 21.28 -16.00 -19.86
CA ALA A 116 21.70 -14.93 -20.76
C ALA A 116 20.55 -14.00 -21.14
N ARG A 117 19.36 -14.54 -21.47
CA ARG A 117 18.18 -13.74 -21.80
C ARG A 117 17.72 -12.87 -20.63
N ILE A 118 17.67 -13.42 -19.41
CA ILE A 118 17.27 -12.65 -18.21
C ILE A 118 18.21 -11.45 -17.98
N LEU A 119 19.51 -11.65 -18.14
CA LEU A 119 20.49 -10.58 -17.99
C LEU A 119 20.32 -9.50 -19.06
N LEU A 120 20.11 -9.91 -20.31
CA LEU A 120 19.86 -8.98 -21.42
C LEU A 120 18.56 -8.19 -21.21
N ASP A 121 17.47 -8.83 -20.81
CA ASP A 121 16.20 -8.17 -20.51
C ASP A 121 16.34 -7.17 -19.34
N ARG A 122 17.24 -7.43 -18.39
CA ARG A 122 17.50 -6.50 -17.28
C ARG A 122 18.35 -5.29 -17.69
N ILE A 123 19.29 -5.48 -18.62
CA ILE A 123 20.19 -4.43 -19.12
C ILE A 123 19.50 -3.54 -20.16
N TYR A 124 18.83 -4.16 -21.13
CA TYR A 124 18.18 -3.48 -22.25
C TYR A 124 16.69 -3.20 -22.01
N GLY A 125 16.13 -3.71 -20.92
CA GLY A 125 14.68 -3.76 -20.71
C GLY A 125 14.05 -4.93 -21.48
N LYS A 126 12.82 -5.31 -21.11
CA LYS A 126 12.01 -6.17 -21.99
C LYS A 126 11.83 -5.45 -23.32
N ALA A 127 12.01 -6.13 -24.44
CA ALA A 127 11.70 -5.59 -25.75
C ALA A 127 10.30 -4.94 -25.69
N ARG A 128 10.23 -3.62 -25.89
CA ARG A 128 8.93 -2.94 -25.99
C ARG A 128 8.21 -3.61 -27.15
N SER A 129 6.95 -4.00 -26.94
CA SER A 129 6.14 -4.42 -28.07
C SER A 129 6.13 -3.25 -29.05
N GLN A 130 6.62 -3.48 -30.26
CA GLN A 130 6.61 -2.44 -31.27
C GLN A 130 5.15 -2.05 -31.47
N PRO A 131 4.82 -0.74 -31.55
CA PRO A 131 3.49 -0.34 -31.96
C PRO A 131 3.16 -1.07 -33.25
N LEU A 132 2.01 -1.75 -33.29
CA LEU A 132 1.49 -2.31 -34.52
C LEU A 132 1.28 -1.14 -35.49
N THR A 133 2.26 -0.84 -36.32
CA THR A 133 2.09 0.11 -37.41
C THR A 133 1.04 -0.47 -38.34
N ALA A 134 -0.01 0.31 -38.59
CA ALA A 134 -1.15 -0.10 -39.42
C ALA A 134 -0.74 -0.65 -40.80
N ASP A 135 0.45 -0.30 -41.28
CA ASP A 135 1.03 -0.76 -42.55
C ASP A 135 1.44 -2.24 -42.55
N GLY A 136 1.52 -2.91 -41.40
CA GLY A 136 2.04 -4.29 -41.29
C GLY A 136 0.97 -5.38 -41.21
N LEU A 137 -0.30 -5.03 -41.06
CA LEU A 137 -1.37 -5.99 -40.78
C LEU A 137 -2.56 -5.77 -41.72
N ASP A 138 -2.80 -6.72 -42.63
CA ASP A 138 -3.98 -6.74 -43.52
C ASP A 138 -5.25 -7.11 -42.73
N LEU A 139 -5.61 -6.26 -41.77
CA LEU A 139 -6.89 -6.32 -41.10
C LEU A 139 -7.95 -5.59 -41.95
N PRO A 140 -9.19 -6.10 -41.96
CA PRO A 140 -10.30 -5.32 -42.51
C PRO A 140 -10.45 -4.01 -41.72
N SER A 141 -10.81 -2.93 -42.41
CA SER A 141 -11.02 -1.62 -41.81
C SER A 141 -12.19 -1.58 -40.83
N GLU A 142 -13.18 -2.46 -41.04
CA GLU A 142 -14.41 -2.55 -40.27
C GLU A 142 -14.78 -4.03 -40.08
N LEU A 143 -15.48 -4.33 -38.97
CA LEU A 143 -15.95 -5.68 -38.62
C LEU A 143 -17.48 -5.68 -38.58
N GLU A 144 -18.12 -5.66 -39.75
CA GLU A 144 -19.59 -5.64 -39.84
C GLU A 144 -20.18 -7.05 -40.03
N THR A 145 -19.42 -7.96 -40.65
CA THR A 145 -19.91 -9.30 -40.95
C THR A 145 -19.07 -10.40 -40.32
N THR A 146 -19.67 -11.58 -40.15
CA THR A 146 -18.97 -12.80 -39.73
C THR A 146 -17.79 -13.16 -40.66
N LYS A 147 -17.82 -12.73 -41.93
CA LYS A 147 -16.70 -12.93 -42.87
C LYS A 147 -15.51 -12.03 -42.53
N ASP A 148 -15.76 -10.80 -42.09
CA ASP A 148 -14.71 -9.83 -41.72
C ASP A 148 -13.99 -10.29 -40.45
N VAL A 149 -14.75 -10.78 -39.46
CA VAL A 149 -14.20 -11.40 -38.24
C VAL A 149 -13.27 -12.57 -38.60
N ARG A 150 -13.71 -13.46 -39.50
CA ARG A 150 -12.90 -14.59 -39.96
C ARG A 150 -11.63 -14.13 -40.65
N ARG A 151 -11.73 -13.12 -41.53
CA ARG A 151 -10.58 -12.55 -42.23
C ARG A 151 -9.58 -11.92 -41.25
N ALA A 152 -10.07 -11.17 -40.26
CA ALA A 152 -9.24 -10.57 -39.21
C ALA A 152 -8.51 -11.63 -38.38
N ALA A 153 -9.19 -12.71 -37.97
CA ALA A 153 -8.56 -13.81 -37.24
C ALA A 153 -7.48 -14.52 -38.07
N ALA A 154 -7.72 -14.74 -39.36
CA ALA A 154 -6.74 -15.34 -40.26
C ALA A 154 -5.51 -14.43 -40.48
N ALA A 155 -5.74 -13.12 -40.64
CA ALA A 155 -4.67 -12.14 -40.77
C ALA A 155 -3.80 -12.06 -39.51
N LEU A 156 -4.41 -12.09 -38.32
CA LEU A 156 -3.67 -12.15 -37.04
C LEU A 156 -2.82 -13.41 -36.94
N LEU A 157 -3.38 -14.58 -37.26
CA LEU A 157 -2.63 -15.84 -37.22
C LEU A 157 -1.44 -15.81 -38.18
N LYS A 158 -1.66 -15.35 -39.43
CA LYS A 158 -0.61 -15.23 -40.44
C LYS A 158 0.53 -14.32 -39.94
N ALA A 159 0.19 -13.17 -39.37
CA ALA A 159 1.19 -12.21 -38.89
C ALA A 159 2.00 -12.73 -37.69
N VAL A 160 1.41 -13.56 -36.82
CA VAL A 160 2.16 -14.23 -35.75
C VAL A 160 3.14 -15.24 -36.34
N ILE A 161 2.70 -16.04 -37.32
CA ILE A 161 3.54 -17.05 -37.98
C ILE A 161 4.71 -16.39 -38.71
N GLU A 162 4.47 -15.26 -39.38
CA GLU A 162 5.48 -14.49 -40.10
C GLU A 162 6.39 -13.66 -39.18
N GLY A 163 6.11 -13.63 -37.86
CA GLY A 163 6.86 -12.85 -36.88
C GLY A 163 6.67 -11.34 -37.00
N ALA A 164 5.66 -10.89 -37.76
CA ALA A 164 5.32 -9.48 -37.92
C ALA A 164 4.68 -8.90 -36.66
N ILE A 165 4.02 -9.73 -35.84
CA ILE A 165 3.42 -9.33 -34.56
C ILE A 165 3.83 -10.29 -33.44
N ALA A 166 4.01 -9.77 -32.22
CA ALA A 166 4.28 -10.61 -31.07
C ALA A 166 3.02 -11.41 -30.68
N PRO A 167 3.14 -12.65 -30.18
CA PRO A 167 2.00 -13.47 -29.78
C PRO A 167 1.09 -12.77 -28.75
N GLU A 168 1.67 -12.01 -27.83
CA GLU A 168 0.89 -11.27 -26.83
C GLU A 168 0.07 -10.12 -27.42
N ASP A 169 0.59 -9.41 -28.43
CA ASP A 169 -0.17 -8.39 -29.14
C ASP A 169 -1.30 -9.01 -29.95
N ALA A 170 -1.05 -10.15 -30.59
CA ALA A 170 -2.07 -10.90 -31.31
C ALA A 170 -3.22 -11.35 -30.40
N MET A 171 -2.90 -11.83 -29.18
CA MET A 171 -3.90 -12.20 -28.18
C MET A 171 -4.77 -11.00 -27.74
N ARG A 172 -4.15 -9.83 -27.55
CA ARG A 172 -4.89 -8.59 -27.22
C ARG A 172 -5.84 -8.21 -28.35
N THR A 173 -5.38 -8.23 -29.60
CA THR A 173 -6.22 -7.90 -30.76
C THR A 173 -7.32 -8.94 -31.01
N ALA A 174 -7.03 -10.23 -30.80
CA ALA A 174 -8.02 -11.30 -30.94
C ALA A 174 -9.22 -11.13 -29.98
N THR A 175 -8.99 -10.55 -28.80
CA THR A 175 -10.08 -10.23 -27.86
C THR A 175 -11.07 -9.24 -28.45
N VAL A 176 -10.60 -8.25 -29.21
CA VAL A 176 -11.45 -7.24 -29.87
C VAL A 176 -12.24 -7.88 -31.01
N VAL A 177 -11.59 -8.70 -31.83
CA VAL A 177 -12.24 -9.44 -32.93
C VAL A 177 -13.33 -10.37 -32.39
N GLU A 178 -13.09 -11.04 -31.27
CA GLU A 178 -14.05 -11.93 -30.63
C GLU A 178 -15.25 -11.17 -30.03
N ALA A 179 -15.03 -9.96 -29.49
CA ALA A 179 -16.12 -9.10 -29.03
C ALA A 179 -17.03 -8.67 -30.20
N ALA A 180 -16.43 -8.30 -31.34
CA ALA A 180 -17.18 -7.97 -32.56
C ALA A 180 -17.98 -9.17 -33.08
N ARG A 181 -17.39 -10.37 -33.10
CA ARG A 181 -18.08 -11.62 -33.47
C ARG A 181 -19.35 -11.83 -32.66
N LYS A 182 -19.25 -11.70 -31.34
CA LYS A 182 -20.39 -11.88 -30.43
C LYS A 182 -21.50 -10.87 -30.69
N SER A 183 -21.15 -9.60 -30.94
CA SER A 183 -22.15 -8.58 -31.27
C SER A 183 -22.92 -8.93 -32.55
N ILE A 184 -22.20 -9.27 -33.62
CA ILE A 184 -22.80 -9.62 -34.92
C ILE A 184 -23.69 -10.86 -34.78
N GLU A 185 -23.22 -11.90 -34.10
CA GLU A 185 -24.01 -13.13 -33.90
C GLU A 185 -25.27 -12.87 -33.07
N VAL A 186 -25.20 -12.01 -32.05
CA VAL A 186 -26.38 -11.64 -31.26
C VAL A 186 -27.39 -10.92 -32.15
N ASP A 187 -26.95 -9.93 -32.94
CA ASP A 187 -27.83 -9.18 -33.85
C ASP A 187 -28.47 -10.10 -34.91
N GLU A 188 -27.70 -11.00 -35.53
CA GLU A 188 -28.21 -11.98 -36.50
C GLU A 188 -29.23 -12.95 -35.88
N LEU A 189 -28.99 -13.40 -34.65
CA LEU A 189 -29.90 -14.29 -33.92
C LEU A 189 -31.19 -13.57 -33.54
N GLU A 190 -31.11 -12.32 -33.06
CA GLU A 190 -32.29 -11.51 -32.75
C GLU A 190 -33.18 -11.33 -33.98
N GLN A 191 -32.60 -11.02 -35.14
CA GLN A 191 -33.35 -10.89 -36.40
C GLN A 191 -34.05 -12.19 -36.80
N ARG A 192 -33.35 -13.33 -36.68
CA ARG A 192 -33.92 -14.64 -37.00
C ARG A 192 -35.02 -15.04 -36.04
N ILE A 193 -34.86 -14.78 -34.75
CA ILE A 193 -35.90 -15.04 -33.74
C ILE A 193 -37.13 -14.19 -34.05
N ALA A 194 -36.97 -12.90 -34.30
CA ALA A 194 -38.08 -12.01 -34.65
C ALA A 194 -38.84 -12.48 -35.90
N GLN A 195 -38.11 -12.96 -36.93
CA GLN A 195 -38.73 -13.53 -38.12
C GLN A 195 -39.55 -14.80 -37.80
N VAL A 196 -38.98 -15.73 -37.03
CA VAL A 196 -39.67 -16.97 -36.64
C VAL A 196 -40.90 -16.67 -35.78
N GLU A 197 -40.82 -15.70 -34.87
CA GLU A 197 -41.96 -15.27 -34.07
C GLU A 197 -43.09 -14.69 -34.92
N LEU A 198 -42.76 -13.91 -35.96
CA LEU A 198 -43.75 -13.40 -36.91
C LEU A 198 -44.42 -14.52 -37.71
N GLU A 199 -43.65 -15.51 -38.16
CA GLU A 199 -44.18 -16.69 -38.88
C GLU A 199 -45.12 -17.51 -37.97
N LEU A 200 -44.71 -17.78 -36.73
CA LEU A 200 -45.56 -18.47 -35.74
C LEU A 200 -46.85 -17.70 -35.41
N GLN A 201 -46.79 -16.37 -35.34
CA GLN A 201 -47.98 -15.54 -35.13
C GLN A 201 -48.94 -15.57 -36.34
N ARG A 202 -48.42 -15.69 -37.56
CA ARG A 202 -49.23 -15.83 -38.78
C ARG A 202 -49.93 -17.20 -38.80
N ASP A 203 -49.22 -18.26 -38.44
CA ASP A 203 -49.79 -19.62 -38.41
C ASP A 203 -50.84 -19.77 -37.32
N ARG A 204 -50.67 -19.14 -36.15
CA ARG A 204 -51.69 -19.13 -35.07
C ARG A 204 -52.97 -18.36 -35.40
N LYS A 205 -52.93 -17.48 -36.40
CA LYS A 205 -54.09 -16.67 -36.84
C LYS A 205 -54.86 -17.32 -37.99
N ARG A 206 -54.35 -18.40 -38.57
CA ARG A 206 -55.03 -19.22 -39.59
C ARG A 206 -55.77 -20.38 -38.93
#